data_AF-A0A8I1R7Y7-F1
#
_entry.id   AF-A0A8I1R7Y7-F1
#
_cell.length_a   1.000
_cell.length_b   1.000
_cell.length_c   1.000
_cell.angle_alpha   90.00
_cell.angle_beta   90.00
_cell.angle_gamma   90.00
#
_symmetry.space_group_name_H-M   'P 1'
#
loop_
_entity.id
_entity.type
_entity.pdbx_description
1 polymer ?
#
loop_
_entity_poly.entity_id
_entity_poly.type
_entity_poly.pdbx_seq_one_letter_code
_entity_poly.pdbx_strand_id
1 'polypeptide(L)'
;MIRVNLHDRLNGRAAAAPRWVTWLVMAASFVIGVTLFLVAASLALILIPVVAIAGAIAVWRLKAKLKAAGFDRAADPFAGQRPAADRIEIIDAEYRVIEPGEPPRR
;
A
#
# COMPACT_ATOMS: atom_id res chain seq x y z
N MET A 1 36.49 14.60 -49.18
CA MET A 1 35.46 14.82 -48.14
C MET A 1 34.33 13.83 -48.40
N ILE A 2 34.30 12.69 -47.69
CA ILE A 2 33.34 11.61 -47.93
C ILE A 2 32.04 11.95 -47.19
N ARG A 3 30.96 12.25 -47.92
CA ARG A 3 29.63 12.40 -47.33
C ARG A 3 29.02 11.01 -47.23
N VAL A 4 29.11 10.42 -46.03
CA VAL A 4 28.50 9.13 -45.73
C VAL A 4 26.99 9.35 -45.63
N ASN A 5 26.25 9.01 -46.69
CA ASN A 5 24.79 9.14 -46.72
C ASN A 5 24.15 7.98 -45.94
N LEU A 6 24.30 8.00 -44.62
CA LEU A 6 23.78 6.98 -43.71
C LEU A 6 22.24 6.94 -43.74
N HIS A 7 21.60 8.09 -43.95
CA HIS A 7 20.15 8.23 -44.07
C HIS A 7 19.58 7.51 -45.30
N ASP A 8 20.29 7.52 -46.43
CA ASP A 8 19.86 6.82 -47.65
C ASP A 8 19.89 5.30 -47.50
N ARG A 9 20.90 4.76 -46.79
CA ARG A 9 20.99 3.31 -46.55
C ARG A 9 19.97 2.81 -45.53
N LEU A 10 19.59 3.63 -44.55
CA LEU A 10 18.55 3.28 -43.57
C LEU A 10 17.16 3.36 -44.20
N ASN A 11 16.87 4.43 -44.94
CA ASN A 11 15.57 4.62 -45.59
C ASN A 11 15.38 3.77 -46.86
N GLY A 12 16.42 3.56 -47.66
CA GLY A 12 16.34 2.70 -48.86
C GLY A 12 16.08 1.23 -48.53
N ARG A 13 16.54 0.75 -47.35
CA ARG A 13 16.25 -0.60 -46.87
C ARG A 13 14.84 -0.74 -46.32
N ALA A 14 14.29 0.32 -45.73
CA ALA A 14 12.90 0.38 -45.29
C ALA A 14 11.93 0.50 -46.49
N ALA A 15 12.32 1.20 -47.56
CA ALA A 15 11.51 1.37 -48.78
C ALA A 15 11.34 0.08 -49.60
N ALA A 16 12.24 -0.89 -49.44
CA ALA A 16 12.18 -2.20 -50.10
C ALA A 16 11.50 -3.29 -49.24
N ALA A 17 11.01 -2.96 -48.04
CA ALA A 17 10.40 -3.94 -47.16
C ALA A 17 8.96 -4.29 -47.64
N PRO A 18 8.65 -5.57 -47.87
CA PRO A 18 7.29 -5.99 -48.23
C PRO A 18 6.28 -5.59 -47.14
N ARG A 19 5.06 -5.18 -47.53
CA ARG A 19 4.02 -4.72 -46.58
C ARG A 19 3.70 -5.74 -45.47
N TRP A 20 3.92 -7.04 -45.71
CA TRP A 20 3.77 -8.10 -44.70
C TRP A 20 4.76 -7.97 -43.53
N VAL A 21 5.94 -7.39 -43.77
CA VAL A 21 6.97 -7.16 -42.73
C VAL A 21 6.46 -6.10 -41.76
N THR A 22 5.79 -5.07 -42.25
CA THR A 22 5.18 -4.04 -41.39
C THR A 22 4.16 -4.65 -40.44
N TRP A 23 3.30 -5.56 -40.93
CA TRP A 23 2.33 -6.28 -40.08
C TRP A 23 3.02 -7.15 -39.02
N LEU A 24 4.07 -7.87 -39.40
CA LEU A 24 4.87 -8.68 -38.46
C LEU A 24 5.54 -7.82 -37.38
N VAL A 25 6.12 -6.67 -37.76
CA VAL A 25 6.75 -5.74 -36.81
C VAL A 25 5.70 -5.16 -35.87
N MET A 26 4.51 -4.83 -36.37
CA MET A 26 3.42 -4.31 -35.54
C MET A 26 2.93 -5.36 -34.54
N ALA A 27 2.73 -6.60 -34.99
CA ALA A 27 2.37 -7.72 -34.14
C ALA A 27 3.46 -8.03 -33.10
N ALA A 28 4.73 -8.07 -33.51
CA ALA A 28 5.86 -8.29 -32.60
C ALA A 28 5.95 -7.19 -31.54
N SER A 29 5.80 -5.93 -31.95
CA SER A 29 5.80 -4.78 -31.03
C SER A 29 4.67 -4.88 -30.01
N PHE A 30 3.48 -5.32 -30.45
CA PHE A 30 2.35 -5.55 -29.57
C PHE A 30 2.63 -6.67 -28.54
N VAL A 31 3.15 -7.81 -29.00
CA VAL A 31 3.52 -8.94 -28.11
C VAL A 31 4.57 -8.52 -27.09
N ILE A 32 5.58 -7.76 -27.51
CA ILE A 32 6.62 -7.24 -26.61
C ILE A 32 5.98 -6.31 -25.56
N GLY A 33 5.12 -5.39 -25.98
CA GLY A 33 4.41 -4.49 -25.07
C GLY A 33 3.58 -5.23 -24.03
N VAL A 34 2.80 -6.22 -24.46
CA VAL A 34 1.99 -7.07 -23.57
C VAL A 34 2.88 -7.85 -22.60
N THR A 35 3.98 -8.41 -23.09
CA THR A 35 4.93 -9.19 -22.26
C THR A 35 5.57 -8.30 -21.19
N LEU A 36 6.04 -7.11 -21.57
CA LEU A 36 6.60 -6.13 -20.62
C LEU A 36 5.56 -5.69 -19.59
N PHE A 37 4.31 -5.47 -20.02
CA PHE A 37 3.22 -5.14 -19.11
C PHE A 37 2.95 -6.26 -18.12
N LEU A 38 2.89 -7.52 -18.57
CA LEU A 38 2.71 -8.70 -17.71
C LEU A 38 3.84 -8.82 -16.69
N VAL A 39 5.10 -8.63 -17.11
CA VAL A 39 6.26 -8.65 -16.21
C VAL A 39 6.13 -7.54 -15.16
N ALA A 40 5.82 -6.32 -15.57
CA ALA A 40 5.65 -5.19 -14.66
C ALA A 40 4.48 -5.39 -13.69
N ALA A 41 3.33 -5.87 -14.18
CA ALA A 41 2.14 -6.15 -13.39
C ALA A 41 2.39 -7.29 -12.39
N SER A 42 3.08 -8.35 -12.81
CA SER A 42 3.46 -9.46 -11.95
C SER A 42 4.41 -9.00 -10.84
N LEU A 43 5.42 -8.19 -11.19
CA LEU A 43 6.33 -7.61 -10.23
C LEU A 43 5.58 -6.69 -9.24
N ALA A 44 4.68 -5.84 -9.72
CA ALA A 44 3.87 -4.97 -8.89
C ALA A 44 2.97 -5.76 -7.93
N LEU A 45 2.38 -6.87 -8.37
CA LEU A 45 1.54 -7.72 -7.53
C LEU A 45 2.30 -8.27 -6.32
N ILE A 46 3.59 -8.56 -6.47
CA ILE A 46 4.48 -8.99 -5.38
C ILE A 46 4.97 -7.79 -4.57
N LEU A 47 5.29 -6.67 -5.23
CA LEU A 47 5.88 -5.49 -4.58
C LEU A 47 4.87 -4.73 -3.71
N ILE A 48 3.61 -4.63 -4.13
CA ILE A 48 2.53 -3.95 -3.40
C ILE A 48 2.41 -4.47 -1.96
N PRO A 49 2.23 -5.78 -1.69
CA PRO A 49 2.11 -6.26 -0.31
C PRO A 49 3.39 -6.04 0.49
N VAL A 50 4.57 -6.19 -0.11
CA VAL A 50 5.86 -5.92 0.58
C VAL A 50 5.95 -4.46 1.02
N VAL A 51 5.64 -3.53 0.11
CA VAL A 51 5.67 -2.09 0.40
C VAL A 51 4.57 -1.72 1.41
N ALA A 52 3.39 -2.31 1.31
CA ALA A 52 2.30 -2.09 2.27
C ALA A 52 2.71 -2.50 3.69
N ILE A 53 3.33 -3.67 3.85
CA ILE A 53 3.83 -4.16 5.14
C ILE A 53 4.95 -3.25 5.66
N ALA A 54 5.93 -2.91 4.81
CA ALA A 54 7.03 -2.03 5.20
C ALA A 54 6.52 -0.63 5.61
N GLY A 55 5.56 -0.09 4.87
CA GLY A 55 4.90 1.17 5.18
C GLY A 55 4.15 1.12 6.52
N ALA A 56 3.40 0.05 6.78
CA ALA A 56 2.71 -0.13 8.06
C ALA A 56 3.71 -0.18 9.23
N ILE A 57 4.81 -0.91 9.09
CA ILE A 57 5.88 -0.98 10.10
C ILE A 57 6.52 0.40 10.31
N ALA A 58 6.82 1.13 9.22
CA ALA A 58 7.41 2.47 9.30
C ALA A 58 6.49 3.45 10.01
N VAL A 59 5.19 3.44 9.69
CA VAL A 59 4.17 4.27 10.35
C VAL A 59 4.06 3.90 11.82
N TRP A 60 4.03 2.60 12.16
CA TRP A 60 3.99 2.16 13.54
C TRP A 60 5.22 2.63 14.33
N ARG A 61 6.41 2.53 13.73
CA ARG A 61 7.65 2.99 14.36
C ARG A 61 7.68 4.51 14.51
N LEU A 62 7.18 5.26 13.54
CA LEU A 62 7.06 6.71 13.62
C LEU A 62 6.09 7.12 14.72
N LYS A 63 4.92 6.49 14.79
CA LYS A 63 3.93 6.73 15.86
C LYS A 63 4.51 6.41 17.24
N ALA A 64 5.26 5.32 17.38
CA ALA A 64 5.94 4.99 18.63
C ALA A 64 6.97 6.05 19.04
N LYS A 65 7.73 6.61 18.09
CA LYS A 65 8.66 7.71 18.35
C LYS A 65 7.95 9.01 18.71
N LEU A 66 6.86 9.36 18.03
CA LEU A 66 6.04 10.54 18.33
C LEU A 66 5.38 10.44 19.71
N LYS A 67 4.91 9.24 20.07
CA LYS A 67 4.41 8.95 21.42
C LYS A 67 5.50 9.09 22.48
N ALA A 68 6.70 8.58 22.21
CA ALA A 68 7.85 8.75 23.11
C ALA A 68 8.29 10.22 23.23
N ALA A 69 8.12 11.01 22.17
CA ALA A 69 8.36 12.45 22.18
C ALA A 69 7.23 13.27 22.83
N GLY A 70 6.17 12.63 23.33
CA GLY A 70 5.11 13.27 24.11
C GLY A 70 4.00 13.95 23.30
N PHE A 71 3.99 13.83 21.97
CA PHE A 71 2.97 14.44 21.12
C PHE A 71 1.58 13.79 21.27
N ASP A 72 1.49 12.54 21.74
CA ASP A 72 0.22 11.85 22.02
C ASP A 72 -0.55 12.43 23.22
N ARG A 73 0.10 13.19 24.13
CA ARG A 73 -0.57 13.77 25.32
C ARG A 73 -1.53 14.90 24.97
N ALA A 74 -1.30 15.61 23.87
CA ALA A 74 -2.13 16.76 23.48
C ALA A 74 -3.39 16.35 22.70
N ALA A 75 -3.43 15.13 22.14
CA ALA A 75 -4.49 14.69 21.25
C ALA A 75 -5.58 13.83 21.93
N ASP A 76 -5.37 13.39 23.16
CA ASP A 76 -6.26 12.43 23.82
C ASP A 76 -6.83 12.98 25.14
N PRO A 77 -8.04 13.58 25.12
CA PRO A 77 -8.72 14.06 26.33
C PRO A 77 -9.16 12.93 27.27
N PHE A 78 -8.98 11.65 26.89
CA PHE A 78 -9.35 10.47 27.69
C PHE A 78 -8.15 9.58 28.05
N ALA A 79 -6.90 10.03 27.84
CA ALA A 79 -5.68 9.25 28.15
C ALA A 79 -5.51 8.85 29.63
N GLY A 80 -6.38 9.32 30.53
CA GLY A 80 -6.49 8.86 31.92
C GLY A 80 -7.25 7.53 32.11
N GLN A 81 -7.88 6.97 31.08
CA GLN A 81 -8.68 5.75 31.16
C GLN A 81 -8.07 4.60 30.37
N ARG A 82 -6.80 4.28 30.63
CA ARG A 82 -6.32 2.91 30.37
C ARG A 82 -6.86 2.03 31.52
N PRO A 83 -7.84 1.15 31.29
CA PRO A 83 -8.15 0.14 32.28
C PRO A 83 -6.90 -0.73 32.39
N ALA A 84 -6.40 -0.91 33.60
CA ALA A 84 -5.30 -1.82 33.88
C ALA A 84 -5.70 -3.21 33.35
N ALA A 85 -5.17 -3.59 32.19
CA ALA A 85 -5.39 -4.89 31.56
C ALA A 85 -4.67 -6.05 32.30
N ASP A 86 -4.58 -5.94 33.63
CA ASP A 86 -3.91 -6.91 34.50
C ASP A 86 -4.74 -7.28 35.73
N ARG A 87 -5.98 -6.80 35.81
CA ARG A 87 -6.98 -7.37 36.71
C ARG A 87 -8.21 -7.67 35.88
N ILE A 88 -8.37 -8.95 35.56
CA ILE A 88 -9.70 -9.49 35.28
C ILE A 88 -10.47 -9.35 36.60
N GLU A 89 -11.00 -8.16 36.85
CA GLU A 89 -11.99 -7.96 37.89
C GLU A 89 -13.26 -8.53 37.28
N ILE A 90 -13.53 -9.79 37.62
CA ILE A 90 -14.81 -10.43 37.32
C ILE A 90 -15.82 -9.63 38.10
N ILE A 91 -16.47 -8.68 37.43
CA ILE A 91 -17.60 -7.95 37.98
C ILE A 91 -18.76 -8.94 37.97
N ASP A 92 -18.95 -9.64 39.08
CA ASP A 92 -20.17 -10.40 39.33
C ASP A 92 -21.27 -9.34 39.61
N ALA A 93 -21.87 -8.84 38.53
CA ALA A 93 -22.93 -7.87 38.59
C ALA A 93 -24.20 -8.60 39.04
N GLU A 94 -24.29 -8.85 40.34
CA GLU A 94 -25.51 -9.35 40.96
C GLU A 94 -26.58 -8.26 40.83
N TYR A 95 -27.54 -8.47 39.94
CA TYR A 95 -28.63 -7.53 39.69
C TYR A 95 -29.52 -7.47 40.94
N ARG A 96 -29.40 -6.39 41.72
CA ARG A 96 -30.39 -6.06 42.75
C ARG A 96 -31.52 -5.26 42.11
N VAL A 97 -32.70 -5.85 42.05
CA VAL A 97 -33.94 -5.11 41.76
C VAL A 97 -34.21 -4.22 42.98
N ILE A 98 -34.13 -2.90 42.81
CA ILE A 98 -34.50 -1.94 43.85
C ILE A 98 -36.03 -1.83 43.81
N GLU A 99 -36.70 -2.34 44.82
CA GLU A 99 -38.14 -2.17 44.97
C GLU A 99 -38.48 -0.68 45.23
N PRO A 100 -39.57 -0.15 44.64
CA PRO A 100 -39.95 1.25 44.85
C PRO A 100 -40.35 1.49 46.31
N GLY A 101 -39.42 1.99 47.12
CA GLY A 101 -39.67 2.34 48.53
C GLY A 101 -38.53 2.08 49.51
N GLU A 102 -37.43 1.45 49.08
CA GLU A 102 -36.33 1.14 50.00
C GLU A 102 -35.50 2.40 50.35
N PRO A 103 -35.30 2.74 51.65
CA PRO A 103 -34.48 3.88 52.03
C PRO A 103 -32.98 3.59 51.83
N PRO A 104 -32.21 4.55 51.29
CA PRO A 104 -30.79 4.36 51.00
C PRO A 104 -30.00 4.23 52.31
N ARG A 105 -29.35 3.07 52.51
CA ARG A 105 -28.33 2.93 53.56
C ARG A 105 -26.99 3.44 53.02
N ARG A 106 -26.40 4.38 53.75
CA ARG A 106 -25.04 4.89 53.54
C ARG A 106 -24.00 3.86 53.92
#